data_AF-A0AAU2QKL4-F1
#
_entry.id   AF-A0AAU2QKL4-F1
#
_cell.length_a   1.000
_cell.length_b   1.000
_cell.length_c   1.000
_cell.angle_alpha   90.00
_cell.angle_beta   90.00
_cell.angle_gamma   90.00
#
_symmetry.space_group_name_H-M   'P 1'
#
loop_
_entity.id
_entity.type
_entity.pdbx_description
1 polymer ?
#
loop_
_entity_poly.entity_id
_entity_poly.type
_entity_poly.pdbx_seq_one_letter_code
_entity_poly.pdbx_strand_id
1 'polypeptide(L)'
;MTSPIRQTPRRDSGRAGFVVRSAGCVGVAVLVGVLVAAGVLVRFFQAVQDSGRDREQDARAAVTAAAERLRVRLQEADVDGTLTDREITDVLRPRSPRSVARTATGTTVVVQVAVSGWARCYTYSATRTGVGTVISRPLDSCPSASPVR
;
A
#
# COMPACT_ATOMS: atom_id res chain seq x y z
N MET A 1 -68.81 -66.36 41.19
CA MET A 1 -68.16 -65.06 41.39
C MET A 1 -67.66 -64.55 40.04
N THR A 2 -68.46 -63.65 39.46
CA THR A 2 -68.18 -62.47 38.63
C THR A 2 -66.85 -62.35 37.85
N SER A 3 -66.95 -62.32 36.51
CA SER A 3 -65.97 -61.69 35.60
C SER A 3 -66.07 -60.16 35.64
N PRO A 4 -65.00 -59.42 35.29
CA PRO A 4 -65.13 -58.64 34.05
C PRO A 4 -63.85 -58.54 33.19
N ILE A 5 -64.11 -58.50 31.88
CA ILE A 5 -63.22 -58.13 30.78
C ILE A 5 -62.59 -56.75 31.05
N ARG A 6 -61.27 -56.60 30.91
CA ARG A 6 -60.62 -55.27 30.91
C ARG A 6 -60.01 -54.96 29.55
N GLN A 7 -60.53 -53.88 28.98
CA GLN A 7 -60.24 -53.30 27.68
C GLN A 7 -58.81 -52.76 27.61
N THR A 8 -58.20 -52.88 26.44
CA THR A 8 -57.03 -52.08 26.05
C THR A 8 -57.46 -50.62 25.81
N PRO A 9 -56.73 -49.62 26.32
CA PRO A 9 -56.73 -48.29 25.73
C PRO A 9 -55.61 -48.22 24.71
N ARG A 10 -56.04 -48.27 23.45
CA ARG A 10 -55.62 -47.45 22.30
C ARG A 10 -54.35 -46.61 22.49
N ARG A 11 -53.38 -46.94 21.63
CA ARG A 11 -52.23 -46.14 21.21
C ARG A 11 -52.68 -44.76 20.72
N ASP A 12 -52.26 -43.68 21.39
CA ASP A 12 -52.28 -42.27 20.95
C ASP A 12 -51.41 -41.50 21.94
N SER A 13 -50.19 -41.04 21.67
CA SER A 13 -49.81 -39.85 20.90
C SER A 13 -48.31 -39.67 21.20
N GLY A 14 -47.37 -39.58 20.27
CA GLY A 14 -47.38 -38.65 19.15
C GLY A 14 -46.66 -37.35 19.55
N ARG A 15 -45.40 -37.21 19.13
CA ARG A 15 -44.84 -35.94 18.59
C ARG A 15 -44.48 -34.74 19.48
N ALA A 16 -44.36 -34.81 20.80
CA ALA A 16 -43.96 -33.62 21.57
C ALA A 16 -42.43 -33.39 21.71
N GLY A 17 -41.59 -34.43 21.61
CA GLY A 17 -40.14 -34.32 21.93
C GLY A 17 -39.20 -34.00 20.76
N PHE A 18 -39.65 -34.14 19.51
CA PHE A 18 -38.77 -34.01 18.34
C PHE A 18 -38.79 -32.63 17.68
N VAL A 19 -39.89 -31.88 17.79
CA VAL A 19 -40.04 -30.60 17.07
C VAL A 19 -39.19 -29.49 17.69
N VAL A 20 -38.95 -29.53 19.00
CA VAL A 20 -38.08 -28.55 19.70
C VAL A 20 -36.58 -28.75 19.37
N ARG A 21 -36.18 -29.98 19.05
CA ARG A 21 -34.77 -30.31 18.77
C ARG A 21 -34.35 -29.96 17.34
N SER A 22 -35.28 -30.06 16.39
CA SER A 22 -35.03 -29.74 14.97
C SER A 22 -34.89 -28.24 14.70
N ALA A 23 -35.64 -27.39 15.41
CA ALA A 23 -35.54 -25.92 15.26
C ALA A 23 -34.20 -25.37 15.77
N GLY A 24 -33.67 -25.94 16.86
CA GLY A 24 -32.36 -25.57 17.39
C GLY A 24 -31.21 -25.92 16.44
N CYS A 25 -31.25 -27.10 15.80
CA CYS A 25 -30.22 -27.54 14.86
C CYS A 25 -30.19 -26.69 13.58
N VAL A 26 -31.35 -26.28 13.05
CA VAL A 26 -31.41 -25.39 11.88
C VAL A 26 -30.88 -24.00 12.24
N GLY A 27 -31.26 -23.45 13.41
CA GLY A 27 -30.74 -22.17 13.89
C GLY A 27 -29.21 -22.18 14.08
N VAL A 28 -28.66 -23.25 14.66
CA VAL A 28 -27.21 -23.44 14.81
C VAL A 28 -26.52 -23.59 13.46
N ALA A 29 -27.08 -24.36 12.53
CA ALA A 29 -26.50 -24.52 11.18
C ALA A 29 -26.46 -23.20 10.41
N VAL A 30 -27.53 -22.39 10.48
CA VAL A 30 -27.57 -21.05 9.88
C VAL A 30 -26.54 -20.14 10.54
N LEU A 31 -26.47 -20.13 11.87
CA LEU A 31 -25.53 -19.28 12.60
C LEU A 31 -24.07 -19.66 12.31
N VAL A 32 -23.75 -20.96 12.24
CA VAL A 32 -22.44 -21.45 11.80
C VAL A 32 -22.17 -21.03 10.36
N GLY A 33 -23.14 -21.17 9.45
CA GLY A 33 -23.00 -20.71 8.06
C GLY A 33 -22.72 -19.21 7.95
N VAL A 34 -23.43 -18.38 8.72
CA VAL A 34 -23.20 -16.93 8.79
C VAL A 34 -21.82 -16.61 9.36
N LEU A 35 -21.38 -17.30 10.42
CA LEU A 35 -20.06 -17.09 11.01
C LEU A 35 -18.93 -17.50 10.04
N VAL A 36 -19.09 -18.61 9.32
CA VAL A 36 -18.14 -19.02 8.29
C VAL A 36 -18.09 -17.99 7.15
N ALA A 37 -19.25 -17.55 6.65
CA ALA A 37 -19.32 -16.52 5.62
C ALA A 37 -18.68 -15.21 6.08
N ALA A 38 -18.96 -14.77 7.30
CA ALA A 38 -18.33 -13.59 7.90
C ALA A 38 -16.81 -13.77 8.04
N GLY A 39 -16.34 -14.94 8.48
CA GLY A 39 -14.92 -15.26 8.56
C GLY A 39 -14.22 -15.22 7.20
N VAL A 40 -14.85 -15.76 6.16
CA VAL A 40 -14.33 -15.71 4.78
C VAL A 40 -14.27 -14.27 4.28
N LEU A 41 -15.29 -13.46 4.52
CA LEU A 41 -15.29 -12.04 4.16
C LEU A 41 -14.16 -11.29 4.87
N VAL A 42 -13.98 -11.48 6.18
CA VAL A 42 -12.88 -10.85 6.93
C VAL A 42 -11.52 -11.24 6.35
N ARG A 43 -11.31 -12.52 6.03
CA ARG A 43 -10.05 -12.99 5.42
C ARG A 43 -9.84 -12.42 4.02
N PHE A 44 -10.90 -12.30 3.23
CA PHE A 44 -10.84 -11.66 1.91
C PHE A 44 -10.45 -10.19 2.03
N PHE A 45 -11.10 -9.43 2.92
CA PHE A 45 -10.77 -8.02 3.16
C PHE A 45 -9.35 -7.85 3.69
N GLN A 46 -8.89 -8.72 4.61
CA GLN A 46 -7.51 -8.71 5.09
C GLN A 46 -6.53 -8.98 3.95
N ALA A 47 -6.74 -10.02 3.14
CA ALA A 47 -5.88 -10.33 2.01
C ALA A 47 -5.81 -9.19 0.98
N VAL A 48 -6.93 -8.51 0.72
CA VAL A 48 -6.99 -7.33 -0.16
C VAL A 48 -6.20 -6.16 0.45
N GLN A 49 -6.37 -5.89 1.75
CA GLN A 49 -5.63 -4.82 2.43
C GLN A 49 -4.13 -5.10 2.49
N ASP A 50 -3.74 -6.33 2.79
CA ASP A 50 -2.34 -6.76 2.85
C ASP A 50 -1.68 -6.67 1.47
N SER A 51 -2.38 -7.14 0.42
CA SER A 51 -1.92 -6.97 -0.96
C SER A 51 -1.79 -5.49 -1.38
N GLY A 52 -2.63 -4.61 -0.83
CA GLY A 52 -2.53 -3.17 -1.05
C GLY A 52 -1.31 -2.56 -0.35
N ARG A 53 -1.05 -2.95 0.90
CA ARG A 53 0.12 -2.50 1.67
C ARG A 53 1.43 -2.91 1.02
N ASP A 54 1.52 -4.16 0.56
CA ASP A 54 2.74 -4.68 -0.06
C ASP A 54 3.07 -3.91 -1.35
N ARG A 55 2.07 -3.68 -2.21
CA ARG A 55 2.26 -2.89 -3.44
C ARG A 55 2.66 -1.45 -3.17
N GLU A 56 2.09 -0.82 -2.16
CA GLU A 56 2.46 0.54 -1.78
C GLU A 56 3.90 0.60 -1.24
N GLN A 57 4.28 -0.37 -0.42
CA GLN A 57 5.64 -0.48 0.11
C GLN A 57 6.66 -0.73 -1.00
N ASP A 58 6.35 -1.61 -1.95
CA ASP A 58 7.17 -1.87 -3.14
C ASP A 58 7.32 -0.63 -4.02
N ALA A 59 6.23 0.12 -4.23
CA ALA A 59 6.28 1.37 -4.98
C ALA A 59 7.16 2.43 -4.30
N ARG A 60 7.09 2.54 -2.97
CA ARG A 60 7.95 3.43 -2.16
C ARG A 60 9.42 3.02 -2.24
N ALA A 61 9.71 1.72 -2.13
CA ALA A 61 11.06 1.18 -2.27
C ALA A 61 11.60 1.44 -3.69
N ALA A 62 10.79 1.22 -4.72
CA ALA A 62 11.15 1.44 -6.11
C ALA A 62 11.46 2.93 -6.40
N VAL A 63 10.66 3.86 -5.88
CA VAL A 63 10.97 5.30 -5.99
C VAL A 63 12.24 5.66 -5.25
N THR A 64 12.48 5.11 -4.06
CA THR A 64 13.71 5.36 -3.30
C THR A 64 14.94 4.86 -4.08
N ALA A 65 14.87 3.65 -4.64
CA ALA A 65 15.92 3.10 -5.49
C ALA A 65 16.12 3.92 -6.77
N ALA A 66 15.05 4.41 -7.39
CA ALA A 66 15.14 5.28 -8.56
C ALA A 66 15.76 6.65 -8.21
N ALA A 67 15.42 7.20 -7.05
CA ALA A 67 16.00 8.45 -6.55
C ALA A 67 17.49 8.32 -6.28
N GLU A 68 17.93 7.17 -5.73
CA GLU A 68 19.33 6.89 -5.47
C GLU A 68 20.12 6.67 -6.77
N ARG A 69 19.56 5.94 -7.75
CA ARG A 69 20.17 5.83 -9.09
C ARG A 69 20.33 7.20 -9.75
N LEU A 70 19.37 8.10 -9.56
CA LEU A 70 19.47 9.46 -10.07
C LEU A 70 20.56 10.26 -9.34
N ARG A 71 20.71 10.08 -8.03
CA ARG A 71 21.79 10.68 -7.25
C ARG A 71 23.16 10.30 -7.82
N VAL A 72 23.36 9.00 -8.08
CA VAL A 72 24.62 8.49 -8.65
C VAL A 72 24.90 9.07 -10.03
N ARG A 73 23.91 9.13 -10.93
CA ARG A 73 24.10 9.74 -12.27
C ARG A 73 24.42 11.23 -12.20
N LEU A 74 23.76 11.96 -11.30
CA LEU A 74 24.07 13.38 -11.08
C LEU A 74 25.48 13.53 -10.51
N GLN A 75 25.90 12.63 -9.62
CA GLN A 75 27.25 12.62 -9.08
C GLN A 75 28.31 12.32 -10.14
N GLU A 76 28.03 11.39 -11.06
CA GLU A 76 28.91 11.07 -12.19
C GLU A 76 28.99 12.22 -13.20
N ALA A 77 27.90 12.99 -13.34
CA ALA A 77 27.86 14.17 -14.21
C ALA A 77 28.48 15.42 -13.57
N ASP A 78 28.63 15.46 -12.25
CA ASP A 78 29.20 16.60 -11.52
C ASP A 78 30.73 16.63 -11.65
N VAL A 79 31.21 17.31 -12.69
CA VAL A 79 32.65 17.39 -13.01
C VAL A 79 33.39 18.41 -12.12
N ASP A 80 32.74 19.52 -11.75
CA ASP A 80 33.37 20.69 -11.13
C ASP A 80 32.80 21.07 -9.75
N GLY A 81 31.89 20.27 -9.20
CA GLY A 81 31.21 20.53 -7.93
C GLY A 81 30.01 21.46 -8.06
N THR A 82 29.64 21.83 -9.29
CA THR A 82 28.46 22.61 -9.61
C THR A 82 27.71 22.05 -10.81
N LEU A 83 26.65 21.28 -10.55
CA LEU A 83 25.74 20.80 -11.59
C LEU A 83 25.25 21.95 -12.49
N THR A 84 25.64 21.89 -13.77
CA THR A 84 25.25 22.81 -14.83
C THR A 84 23.88 22.44 -15.41
N ASP A 85 23.20 23.37 -16.09
CA ASP A 85 21.91 23.06 -16.74
C ASP A 85 22.01 21.94 -17.77
N ARG A 86 23.16 21.85 -18.45
CA ARG A 86 23.41 20.81 -19.45
C ARG A 86 23.49 19.44 -18.80
N GLU A 87 24.29 19.29 -17.75
CA GLU A 87 24.41 18.04 -16.99
C GLU A 87 23.08 17.62 -16.36
N ILE A 88 22.36 18.57 -15.76
CA ILE A 88 21.02 18.34 -15.18
C ILE A 88 20.05 17.85 -16.27
N THR A 89 20.02 18.52 -17.42
CA THR A 89 19.09 18.18 -18.51
C THR A 89 19.44 16.83 -19.14
N ASP A 90 20.72 16.54 -19.34
CA ASP A 90 21.18 15.29 -19.94
C ASP A 90 20.89 14.09 -19.02
N VAL A 91 21.07 14.24 -17.70
CA VAL A 91 20.76 13.19 -16.73
C VAL A 91 19.25 12.99 -16.54
N LEU A 92 18.46 14.06 -16.58
CA LEU A 92 17.02 14.00 -16.30
C LEU A 92 16.16 13.62 -17.50
N ARG A 93 16.67 13.72 -18.74
CA ARG A 93 15.89 13.47 -19.97
C ARG A 93 15.17 12.11 -19.92
N PRO A 94 13.86 12.03 -20.23
CA PRO A 94 13.00 13.09 -20.79
C PRO A 94 12.31 14.02 -19.76
N ARG A 95 12.64 13.91 -18.49
CA ARG A 95 12.00 14.68 -17.41
C ARG A 95 12.68 16.03 -17.23
N SER A 96 11.90 17.02 -16.79
CA SER A 96 12.41 18.33 -16.37
C SER A 96 12.50 18.40 -14.84
N PRO A 97 13.48 19.13 -14.29
CA PRO A 97 13.49 19.43 -12.87
C PRO A 97 12.27 20.27 -12.51
N ARG A 98 11.79 20.15 -11.26
CA ARG A 98 10.74 21.01 -10.69
C ARG A 98 11.29 22.39 -10.36
N SER A 99 12.51 22.45 -9.84
CA SER A 99 13.22 23.69 -9.59
C SER A 99 14.73 23.46 -9.57
N VAL A 100 15.47 24.51 -9.88
CA VAL A 100 16.93 24.57 -9.77
C VAL A 100 17.26 25.85 -9.03
N ALA A 101 18.01 25.73 -7.94
CA ALA A 101 18.51 26.85 -7.15
C ALA A 101 20.03 26.81 -7.15
N ARG A 102 20.64 27.95 -7.48
CA ARG A 102 22.09 28.10 -7.52
C ARG A 102 22.52 29.11 -6.49
N THR A 103 23.56 28.79 -5.75
CA THR A 103 24.17 29.66 -4.75
C THR A 103 25.67 29.72 -4.99
N ALA A 104 26.36 30.64 -4.30
CA ALA A 104 27.82 30.67 -4.32
C ALA A 104 28.47 29.38 -3.78
N THR A 105 27.70 28.57 -3.05
CA THR A 105 28.17 27.34 -2.38
C THR A 105 27.87 26.06 -3.16
N GLY A 106 27.01 26.11 -4.19
CA GLY A 106 26.66 24.94 -4.99
C GLY A 106 25.34 25.05 -5.74
N THR A 107 24.84 23.89 -6.18
CA THR A 107 23.59 23.75 -6.93
C THR A 107 22.65 22.81 -6.20
N THR A 108 21.39 23.20 -6.06
CA THR A 108 20.32 22.34 -5.55
C THR A 108 19.24 22.16 -6.61
N VAL A 109 18.90 20.91 -6.92
CA VAL A 109 17.90 20.54 -7.92
C VAL A 109 16.77 19.79 -7.23
N VAL A 110 15.53 20.14 -7.53
CA VAL A 110 14.36 19.39 -7.06
C VAL A 110 13.78 18.59 -8.21
N VAL A 111 13.62 17.29 -8.01
CA VAL A 111 13.09 16.38 -9.03
C VAL A 111 11.96 15.55 -8.43
N GLN A 112 10.86 15.42 -9.17
CA GLN A 112 9.81 14.47 -8.83
C GLN A 112 10.17 13.10 -9.42
N VAL A 113 10.33 12.11 -8.55
CA VAL A 113 10.55 10.72 -8.94
C VAL A 113 9.23 9.99 -8.79
N ALA A 114 8.74 9.42 -9.90
CA ALA A 114 7.49 8.67 -9.93
C ALA A 114 7.72 7.28 -10.51
N VAL A 115 7.30 6.24 -9.78
CA VAL A 115 7.40 4.82 -10.15
C VAL A 115 6.16 4.09 -9.61
N SER A 116 5.56 3.22 -10.42
CA SER A 116 4.45 2.33 -10.01
C SER A 116 3.29 3.05 -9.29
N GLY A 117 2.91 4.24 -9.76
CA GLY A 117 1.78 5.01 -9.21
C GLY A 117 2.10 5.79 -7.92
N TRP A 118 3.31 5.67 -7.37
CA TRP A 118 3.77 6.50 -6.26
C TRP A 118 4.76 7.55 -6.76
N ALA A 119 4.69 8.76 -6.20
CA ALA A 119 5.57 9.86 -6.56
C ALA A 119 6.03 10.62 -5.33
N ARG A 120 7.33 10.97 -5.29
CA ARG A 120 7.91 11.81 -4.24
C ARG A 120 8.95 12.75 -4.82
N CYS A 121 9.03 13.96 -4.27
CA CYS A 121 10.08 14.89 -4.63
C CYS A 121 11.34 14.65 -3.82
N TYR A 122 12.49 14.80 -4.47
CA TYR A 122 13.80 14.74 -3.85
C TYR A 122 14.57 16.02 -4.18
N THR A 123 15.29 16.54 -3.20
CA THR A 123 16.35 17.52 -3.42
C THR A 123 17.66 16.78 -3.69
N TYR A 124 18.42 17.29 -4.65
CA TYR A 124 19.77 16.87 -4.97
C TYR A 124 20.68 18.07 -4.85
N SER A 125 21.60 18.05 -3.90
CA SER A 125 22.55 19.15 -3.67
C SER A 125 23.96 18.72 -4.01
N ALA A 126 24.58 19.42 -4.96
CA ALA A 126 26.01 19.38 -5.24
C ALA A 126 26.66 20.62 -4.60
N THR A 127 27.76 20.43 -3.88
CA THR A 127 28.49 21.53 -3.23
C THR A 127 29.85 21.73 -3.87
N ARG A 128 30.27 22.99 -4.02
CA ARG A 128 31.56 23.32 -4.63
C ARG A 128 32.74 22.74 -3.85
N THR A 129 32.63 22.63 -2.53
CA THR A 129 33.67 22.04 -1.66
C THR A 129 33.61 20.52 -1.58
N GLY A 130 32.55 19.90 -2.12
CA GLY A 130 32.33 18.47 -2.15
C GLY A 130 32.22 17.96 -3.60
N VAL A 131 33.13 18.40 -4.47
CA VAL A 131 33.20 17.99 -5.89
C VAL A 131 33.03 16.48 -6.00
N GLY A 132 32.10 16.03 -6.85
CA GLY A 132 31.82 14.61 -7.02
C GLY A 132 31.05 13.99 -5.86
N THR A 133 30.38 14.79 -5.03
CA THR A 133 29.45 14.32 -3.98
C THR A 133 28.10 15.01 -4.12
N VAL A 134 27.08 14.25 -4.52
CA VAL A 134 25.69 14.71 -4.56
C VAL A 134 24.91 14.07 -3.42
N ILE A 135 24.29 14.91 -2.59
CA ILE A 135 23.44 14.49 -1.48
C ILE A 135 21.99 14.52 -1.96
N SER A 136 21.26 13.41 -1.80
CA SER A 136 19.82 13.37 -2.04
C SER A 136 19.03 13.41 -0.73
N ARG A 137 17.97 14.21 -0.66
CA ARG A 137 17.02 14.18 0.47
C ARG A 137 15.58 14.13 -0.03
N PRO A 138 14.72 13.30 0.57
CA PRO A 138 13.30 13.34 0.28
C PRO A 138 12.69 14.67 0.77
N LEU A 139 11.71 15.17 0.04
CA LEU A 139 10.85 16.27 0.46
C LEU A 139 9.50 15.73 0.93
N ASP A 140 8.89 16.45 1.86
CA ASP A 140 7.52 16.20 2.33
C ASP A 140 6.48 16.78 1.37
N SER A 141 6.84 17.84 0.63
CA SER A 141 6.00 18.45 -0.40
C SER A 141 6.79 18.75 -1.67
N CYS A 142 6.12 18.65 -2.81
CA CYS A 142 6.70 19.01 -4.10
C CYS A 142 6.50 20.50 -4.36
N PRO A 143 7.55 21.30 -4.57
CA PRO A 143 7.38 22.68 -4.97
C PRO A 143 6.70 22.75 -6.35
N SER A 144 5.96 23.82 -6.58
CA SER A 144 5.46 24.17 -7.90
C SER A 144 6.62 24.21 -8.89
N ALA A 145 6.38 23.76 -10.13
CA ALA A 145 7.40 23.86 -11.16
C ALA A 145 7.73 25.35 -11.37
N SER A 146 8.94 25.77 -11.03
CA SER A 146 9.38 27.14 -11.31
C SER A 146 9.80 27.24 -12.77
N PRO A 147 9.43 28.31 -13.49
CA PRO A 147 10.01 28.57 -14.79
C PRO A 147 11.52 28.73 -14.62
N VAL A 148 12.30 27.92 -15.35
CA VAL A 148 13.75 28.09 -15.48
C VAL A 148 13.97 29.51 -16.00
N ARG A 149 14.61 30.36 -15.19
CA ARG A 149 14.92 31.75 -15.53
C ARG A 149 16.41 31.90 -15.76
#